data_AF-A0A8H9CAP6-F1
#
_entry.id   AF-A0A8H9CAP6-F1
#
_cell.length_a   1.000
_cell.length_b   1.000
_cell.length_c   1.000
_cell.angle_alpha   90.00
_cell.angle_beta   90.00
_cell.angle_gamma   90.00
#
_symmetry.space_group_name_H-M   'P 1'
#
loop_
_entity.id
_entity.type
_entity.pdbx_description
1 polymer ?
#
loop_
_entity_poly.entity_id
_entity_poly.type
_entity_poly.pdbx_seq_one_letter_code
_entity_poly.pdbx_strand_id
1 'polypeptide(L)'
;MPGSIDNRHMLEQRTIAAHRRYLAALMEVERSETETGTDGAVHSAVEAAHEVRFRVLCDLIAALGYVPRGLARRSDLIAGSDPSMRAKPEGYAPHAGA
;
A
#
# COMPACT_ATOMS: atom_id res chain seq x y z
N MET A 1 16.29 -13.19 -24.91
CA MET A 1 16.44 -13.39 -23.46
C MET A 1 16.10 -12.07 -22.79
N PRO A 2 14.95 -11.93 -22.10
CA PRO A 2 14.71 -10.74 -21.26
C PRO A 2 15.81 -10.72 -20.19
N GLY A 3 16.77 -9.80 -20.36
CA GLY A 3 18.00 -9.72 -19.60
C GLY A 3 17.79 -9.06 -18.24
N SER A 4 18.79 -9.13 -17.37
CA SER A 4 18.83 -8.70 -15.97
C SER A 4 18.19 -7.34 -15.62
N ILE A 5 17.96 -6.47 -16.60
CA ILE A 5 17.21 -5.21 -16.46
C ILE A 5 15.73 -5.47 -16.12
N ASP A 6 15.09 -6.44 -16.79
CA ASP A 6 13.69 -6.80 -16.54
C ASP A 6 13.51 -7.35 -15.12
N ASN A 7 14.48 -8.16 -14.67
CA ASN A 7 14.49 -8.72 -13.31
C ASN A 7 14.72 -7.63 -12.24
N ARG A 8 15.63 -6.67 -12.49
CA ARG A 8 15.85 -5.53 -11.58
C ARG A 8 14.61 -4.63 -11.51
N HIS A 9 13.99 -4.32 -12.64
CA HIS A 9 12.77 -3.53 -12.68
C HIS A 9 11.62 -4.25 -11.96
N MET A 10 11.45 -5.57 -12.16
CA MET A 10 10.45 -6.35 -11.44
C MET A 10 10.71 -6.37 -9.92
N LEU A 11 11.98 -6.47 -9.50
CA LEU A 11 12.36 -6.41 -8.09
C LEU A 11 12.09 -5.01 -7.49
N GLU A 12 12.38 -3.94 -8.23
CA GLU A 12 12.07 -2.58 -7.81
C GLU A 12 10.55 -2.39 -7.63
N GLN A 13 9.73 -2.83 -8.59
CA GLN A 13 8.27 -2.78 -8.49
C GLN A 13 7.75 -3.60 -7.30
N ARG A 14 8.32 -4.79 -7.06
CA ARG A 14 8.00 -5.61 -5.88
C ARG A 14 8.35 -4.88 -4.57
N THR A 15 9.50 -4.21 -4.52
CA THR A 15 9.95 -3.44 -3.35
C THR A 15 9.02 -2.27 -3.09
N ILE A 16 8.64 -1.51 -4.13
CA ILE A 16 7.67 -0.40 -4.03
C ILE A 16 6.32 -0.91 -3.51
N ALA A 17 5.82 -2.03 -4.06
CA ALA A 17 4.57 -2.63 -3.61
C ALA A 17 4.66 -3.15 -2.15
N ALA A 18 5.79 -3.73 -1.75
CA ALA A 18 6.02 -4.14 -0.36
C ALA A 18 6.04 -2.93 0.58
N HIS A 19 6.67 -1.83 0.18
CA HIS A 19 6.69 -0.60 0.97
C HIS A 19 5.28 -0.03 1.19
N ARG A 20 4.43 -0.04 0.16
CA ARG A 20 3.01 0.35 0.30
C ARG A 20 2.28 -0.49 1.36
N ARG A 21 2.52 -1.80 1.39
CA ARG A 21 1.91 -2.71 2.38
C ARG A 21 2.47 -2.47 3.78
N TYR A 22 3.77 -2.24 3.90
CA TYR A 22 4.41 -1.86 5.16
C TYR A 22 3.78 -0.58 5.73
N LEU A 23 3.66 0.46 4.89
CA LEU A 23 3.11 1.74 5.32
C LEU A 23 1.64 1.63 5.74
N ALA A 24 0.84 0.83 5.04
CA ALA A 24 -0.54 0.55 5.43
C ALA A 24 -0.63 -0.14 6.80
N ALA A 25 0.22 -1.14 7.06
CA ALA A 25 0.26 -1.81 8.35
C ALA A 25 0.74 -0.91 9.48
N LEU A 26 1.72 -0.02 9.22
CA LEU A 26 2.15 0.97 10.20
C LEU A 26 1.00 1.91 10.58
N MET A 27 0.22 2.38 9.60
CA MET A 27 -0.96 3.21 9.85
C MET A 27 -2.05 2.46 10.64
N GLU A 28 -2.16 1.14 10.46
CA GLU A 28 -3.09 0.30 11.21
C GLU A 28 -2.65 0.12 12.68
N VAL A 29 -1.34 -0.06 12.93
CA VAL A 29 -0.77 -0.04 14.29
C VAL A 29 -1.10 1.28 14.96
N GLU A 30 -0.73 2.41 14.34
CA GLU A 30 -0.98 3.76 14.88
C GLU A 30 -2.46 3.97 15.21
N ARG A 31 -3.36 3.51 14.32
CA ARG A 31 -4.80 3.58 14.57
C ARG A 31 -5.21 2.73 15.78
N SER A 32 -4.73 1.50 15.87
CA SER A 32 -5.08 0.58 16.96
C SER A 32 -4.61 1.10 18.32
N GLU A 33 -3.50 1.86 18.38
CA GLU A 33 -2.99 2.51 19.59
C GLU A 33 -3.90 3.68 20.04
N THR A 34 -4.53 4.37 19.09
CA THR A 34 -5.42 5.51 19.39
C THR A 34 -6.85 5.09 19.74
N GLU A 35 -7.28 3.90 19.32
CA GLU A 35 -8.63 3.38 19.58
C GLU A 35 -8.73 2.87 21.02
N THR A 36 -9.33 3.65 21.92
CA THR A 36 -9.51 3.24 23.31
C THR A 36 -10.45 2.02 23.38
N GLY A 37 -9.94 0.88 23.87
CA GLY A 37 -10.70 -0.37 23.99
C GLY A 37 -10.45 -1.41 22.89
N THR A 38 -9.39 -1.24 22.08
CA THR A 38 -8.88 -2.33 21.23
C THR A 38 -8.49 -3.53 22.09
N ASP A 39 -8.98 -4.69 21.69
CA ASP A 39 -8.59 -5.96 22.29
C ASP A 39 -7.07 -6.15 22.17
N GLY A 40 -6.41 -6.51 23.28
CA GLY A 40 -4.95 -6.64 23.30
C GLY A 40 -4.42 -7.70 22.33
N ALA A 41 -5.22 -8.74 22.03
CA ALA A 41 -4.84 -9.73 21.02
C ALA A 41 -4.97 -9.17 19.59
N VAL A 42 -5.97 -8.32 19.33
CA VAL A 42 -6.07 -7.59 18.05
C VAL A 42 -4.87 -6.66 17.86
N HIS A 43 -4.50 -5.86 18.87
CA HIS A 43 -3.32 -4.99 18.80
C HIS A 43 -2.04 -5.80 18.55
N SER A 44 -1.84 -6.89 19.30
CA SER A 44 -0.68 -7.77 19.11
C SER A 44 -0.63 -8.41 17.72
N ALA A 45 -1.78 -8.78 17.14
CA ALA A 45 -1.84 -9.31 15.79
C ALA A 45 -1.46 -8.25 14.73
N VAL A 46 -1.89 -7.00 14.91
CA VAL A 46 -1.56 -5.87 14.04
C VAL A 46 -0.06 -5.54 14.12
N GLU A 47 0.53 -5.55 15.33
CA GLU A 47 1.98 -5.39 15.52
C GLU A 47 2.79 -6.51 14.84
N ALA A 48 2.40 -7.78 15.05
CA ALA A 48 3.07 -8.91 14.41
C ALA A 48 2.98 -8.83 12.86
N ALA A 49 1.82 -8.40 12.36
CA ALA A 49 1.60 -8.14 10.94
C ALA A 49 2.51 -7.02 10.39
N HIS A 50 2.71 -5.95 11.16
CA HIS A 50 3.66 -4.87 10.84
C HIS A 50 5.11 -5.38 10.78
N GLU A 51 5.55 -6.16 11.77
CA GLU A 51 6.91 -6.70 11.80
C GLU A 51 7.23 -7.60 10.60
N VAL A 52 6.31 -8.51 10.24
CA VAL A 52 6.49 -9.40 9.09
C VAL A 52 6.66 -8.58 7.80
N ARG A 53 5.85 -7.53 7.63
CA ARG A 53 5.94 -6.66 6.44
C ARG A 53 7.23 -5.85 6.42
N PHE A 54 7.71 -5.40 7.58
CA PHE A 54 9.00 -4.71 7.69
C PHE A 54 10.16 -5.63 7.28
N ARG A 55 10.20 -6.87 7.79
CA ARG A 55 11.24 -7.85 7.43
C ARG A 55 11.26 -8.14 5.92
N VAL A 56 10.09 -8.38 5.33
CA VAL A 56 9.97 -8.59 3.88
C VAL A 56 10.47 -7.38 3.08
N LEU A 57 10.17 -6.16 3.51
CA LEU A 57 10.66 -4.96 2.86
C LEU A 57 12.19 -4.84 2.95
N CYS A 58 12.77 -5.13 4.12
CA CYS A 58 14.22 -5.14 4.31
C CYS A 58 14.90 -6.16 3.40
N ASP A 59 14.38 -7.38 3.30
CA ASP A 59 14.93 -8.43 2.42
C ASP A 59 14.91 -7.99 0.95
N LEU A 60 13.83 -7.34 0.51
CA LEU A 60 13.69 -6.85 -0.86
C LEU A 60 14.65 -5.68 -1.15
N ILE A 61 14.81 -4.75 -0.22
CA ILE A 61 15.77 -3.64 -0.34
C ILE A 61 17.21 -4.18 -0.36
N ALA A 62 17.52 -5.17 0.48
CA ALA A 62 18.83 -5.82 0.50
C ALA A 62 19.12 -6.54 -0.82
N ALA A 63 18.15 -7.26 -1.37
CA ALA A 63 18.27 -7.90 -2.68
C ALA A 63 18.44 -6.89 -3.83
N LEU A 64 17.81 -5.71 -3.72
CA LEU A 64 17.91 -4.65 -4.72
C LEU A 64 19.23 -3.88 -4.64
N GLY A 65 19.79 -3.75 -3.42
CA GLY A 65 21.07 -3.07 -3.14
C GLY A 65 20.95 -1.55 -3.03
N TYR A 66 19.75 -0.99 -3.16
CA TYR A 66 19.47 0.44 -2.98
C TYR A 66 18.00 0.65 -2.60
N VAL A 67 17.66 1.87 -2.18
CA VAL A 67 16.27 2.26 -1.88
C VAL A 67 15.62 2.84 -3.16
N PRO A 68 14.51 2.26 -3.66
CA PRO A 68 13.82 2.76 -4.85
C PRO A 68 13.37 4.21 -4.73
N ARG A 69 13.39 4.94 -5.85
CA ARG A 69 12.70 6.23 -5.96
C ARG A 69 11.23 5.94 -6.29
N GLY A 70 10.28 6.54 -5.57
CA GLY A 70 8.84 6.27 -5.76
C GLY A 70 8.20 5.43 -4.66
N LEU A 71 8.84 5.34 -3.49
CA LEU A 71 8.17 4.86 -2.29
C LEU A 71 6.95 5.73 -1.98
N ALA A 72 5.82 5.07 -1.69
CA ALA A 72 4.57 5.75 -1.39
C ALA A 72 4.66 6.54 -0.08
N ARG A 73 3.93 7.65 -0.03
CA ARG A 73 3.72 8.46 1.18
C ARG A 73 2.37 8.11 1.80
N ARG A 74 2.17 8.47 3.06
CA ARG A 74 0.89 8.25 3.77
C ARG A 74 -0.29 8.84 2.98
N SER A 75 -0.11 10.03 2.40
CA SER A 75 -1.12 10.70 1.57
C SER A 75 -1.54 9.89 0.33
N ASP A 76 -0.62 9.13 -0.28
CA ASP A 76 -0.93 8.30 -1.46
C ASP A 76 -1.84 7.11 -1.12
N LEU A 77 -1.74 6.61 0.12
CA LEU A 77 -2.58 5.52 0.62
C LEU A 77 -3.98 6.02 1.00
N ILE A 78 -4.08 7.24 1.51
CA ILE A 78 -5.36 7.86 1.86
C ILE A 78 -6.12 8.24 0.58
N ALA A 79 -5.44 8.86 -0.40
CA ALA A 79 -6.04 9.25 -1.68
C ALA A 79 -6.51 8.06 -2.53
N GLY A 80 -5.82 6.92 -2.47
CA GLY A 80 -6.23 5.69 -3.15
C GLY A 80 -7.40 4.95 -2.50
N SER A 81 -7.86 5.39 -1.32
CA SER A 81 -8.95 4.78 -0.56
C SER A 81 -10.27 5.56 -0.67
N ASP A 82 -10.34 6.55 -1.56
CA ASP A 82 -11.56 7.34 -1.81
C ASP A 82 -12.62 6.48 -2.53
N PRO A 83 -13.76 6.18 -1.89
CA PRO A 83 -14.84 5.43 -2.53
C PRO A 83 -15.61 6.25 -3.58
N SER A 84 -15.31 7.54 -3.76
CA SER A 84 -15.99 8.41 -4.74
C SER A 84 -15.58 8.11 -6.19
N MET A 85 -14.51 7.33 -6.41
CA MET A 85 -14.16 6.82 -7.75
C MET A 85 -14.88 5.51 -8.12
N ARG A 86 -15.69 4.93 -7.23
CA ARG A 86 -16.49 3.73 -7.54
C ARG A 86 -17.79 4.14 -8.24
N ALA A 87 -17.68 4.25 -9.56
CA ALA A 87 -18.76 4.40 -10.54
C ALA A 87 -19.61 5.67 -10.40
N LYS A 88 -19.33 6.66 -11.26
CA LYS A 88 -20.42 7.50 -11.77
C LYS A 88 -21.47 6.55 -12.37
N PRO A 89 -22.75 6.62 -12.00
CA PRO A 89 -23.78 5.96 -12.79
C PRO A 89 -23.76 6.60 -14.18
N GLU A 90 -23.38 5.84 -15.20
CA GLU A 90 -23.62 6.19 -16.60
C GLU A 90 -25.13 6.25 -16.81
N GLY A 91 -25.68 7.44 -16.56
CA GLY A 91 -27.09 7.74 -16.66
C GLY A 91 -27.27 9.22 -16.93
N TYR A 92 -26.67 9.72 -18.01
CA TYR A 92 -27.00 11.04 -18.54
C TYR A 92 -26.85 11.06 -20.07
N ALA A 93 -27.94 10.74 -20.76
CA ALA A 93 -28.17 11.22 -22.10
C ALA A 93 -29.05 12.49 -21.98
N PRO A 94 -28.56 13.68 -22.34
CA PRO A 94 -29.41 14.86 -22.41
C PRO A 94 -30.38 14.74 -23.60
N HIS A 95 -31.64 15.08 -23.35
CA HIS A 95 -32.71 15.21 -24.33
C HIS A 95 -32.34 16.20 -25.44
N ALA A 96 -32.71 15.89 -26.69
CA ALA A 96 -32.95 16.90 -27.71
C ALA A 96 -34.30 16.58 -28.38
N GLY A 97 -35.29 17.43 -28.09
CA GLY A 97 -36.52 17.48 -28.85
C GLY A 97 -36.33 18.29 -30.13
N ALA A 98 -37.00 17.84 -31.19
CA ALA A 98 -37.68 18.63 -32.20
C ALA A 98 -38.66 17.70 -32.92
#